data_AF-A0A932FS29-F1
#
_entry.id   AF-A0A932FS29-F1
#
_cell.length_a   1.000
_cell.length_b   1.000
_cell.length_c   1.000
_cell.angle_alpha   90.00
_cell.angle_beta   90.00
_cell.angle_gamma   90.00
#
_symmetry.space_group_name_H-M   'P 1'
#
loop_
_entity.id
_entity.type
_entity.pdbx_description
1 polymer ?
#
loop_
_entity_poly.entity_id
_entity_poly.type
_entity_poly.pdbx_seq_one_letter_code
_entity_poly.pdbx_strand_id
1 'polypeptide(L)'
;MAAKSAGQAGGAEGLAGPGELQIIEAWRGLRGRRGLVTEEGQPLEVIYPGRSSDGAGADLVDAVILSGGALKKGAIEVHTRASGWWSHGHHRDPSYNQVILHVVYRNDRAGAPVLENGGSIGTLALDRWPAGPPADGGVLPCRQAPPGPQLPRIIDRCGRARFLEHAARFRAGIKDAGPGEALYQGIMEALGYAPNRRPFLELSRRLPLRALEAAGRGQPPGAAAEVRRPPAAERVRPVT
;
A
#
# COMPACT_ATOMS: atom_id res chain seq x y z
N MET A 1 13.89 32.35 -8.04
CA MET A 1 13.31 31.44 -9.05
C MET A 1 14.45 30.67 -9.68
N ALA A 2 14.59 29.39 -9.35
CA ALA A 2 15.47 28.49 -10.07
C ALA A 2 14.63 27.26 -10.44
N ALA A 3 14.20 27.19 -11.69
CA ALA A 3 13.57 26.01 -12.24
C ALA A 3 14.65 24.94 -12.43
N LYS A 4 14.43 23.71 -11.94
CA LYS A 4 15.20 22.54 -12.37
C LYS A 4 15.03 22.43 -13.89
N SER A 5 16.10 22.63 -14.63
CA SER A 5 16.11 22.59 -16.09
C SER A 5 15.95 21.15 -16.59
N ALA A 6 15.09 20.97 -17.59
CA ALA A 6 14.97 19.73 -18.34
C ALA A 6 16.10 19.68 -19.39
N GLY A 7 17.09 18.81 -19.19
CA GLY A 7 18.13 18.52 -20.18
C GLY A 7 17.82 17.25 -20.96
N GLN A 8 17.81 17.34 -22.30
CA GLN A 8 17.73 16.19 -23.22
C GLN A 8 19.11 15.67 -23.64
N ALA A 9 19.21 14.34 -23.65
CA ALA A 9 19.93 13.39 -24.52
C ALA A 9 21.43 13.57 -24.91
N GLY A 10 22.23 12.53 -24.65
CA GLY A 10 23.55 12.27 -25.26
C GLY A 10 24.41 11.30 -24.45
N GLY A 11 24.86 10.20 -25.06
CA GLY A 11 25.36 9.00 -24.38
C GLY A 11 26.78 9.06 -23.78
N ALA A 12 26.97 8.24 -22.74
CA ALA A 12 28.22 7.59 -22.33
C ALA A 12 27.87 6.51 -21.28
N GLU A 13 27.92 5.23 -21.65
CA GLU A 13 27.76 4.11 -20.71
C GLU A 13 29.02 3.99 -19.84
N GLY A 14 28.92 4.53 -18.62
CA GLY A 14 29.88 4.32 -17.53
C GLY A 14 29.16 4.40 -16.20
N LEU A 15 28.82 3.23 -15.62
CA LEU A 15 28.29 2.96 -14.26
C LEU A 15 27.66 4.15 -13.49
N ALA A 16 26.75 4.89 -14.12
CA ALA A 16 25.95 5.89 -13.44
C ALA A 16 24.88 5.16 -12.62
N GLY A 17 24.77 5.47 -11.33
CA GLY A 17 23.69 4.96 -10.49
C GLY A 17 22.30 5.30 -11.05
N PRO A 18 21.22 4.70 -10.51
CA PRO A 18 19.88 4.93 -11.04
C PRO A 18 19.49 6.40 -10.93
N GLY A 19 18.82 6.91 -11.97
CA GLY A 19 18.25 8.25 -11.97
C GLY A 19 17.04 8.38 -11.04
N GLU A 20 16.66 9.61 -10.70
CA GLU A 20 15.57 9.90 -9.75
C GLU A 20 14.22 9.25 -10.13
N LEU A 21 13.91 9.17 -11.43
CA LEU A 21 12.71 8.46 -11.91
C LEU A 21 12.71 6.97 -11.56
N GLN A 22 13.87 6.30 -11.66
CA GLN A 22 14.00 4.88 -11.30
C GLN A 22 13.88 4.71 -9.78
N ILE A 23 14.39 5.67 -9.00
CA ILE A 23 14.25 5.68 -7.54
C ILE A 23 12.79 5.87 -7.12
N ILE A 24 12.04 6.75 -7.79
CA ILE A 24 10.59 6.93 -7.58
C ILE A 24 9.83 5.64 -7.87
N GLU A 25 10.17 4.93 -8.95
CA GLU A 25 9.54 3.66 -9.27
C GLU A 25 9.84 2.58 -8.21
N ALA A 26 11.11 2.47 -7.80
CA ALA A 26 11.52 1.57 -6.73
C ALA A 26 10.79 1.87 -5.41
N TRP A 27 10.71 3.14 -5.02
CA TRP A 27 9.94 3.61 -3.86
C TRP A 27 8.47 3.18 -3.93
N ARG A 28 7.81 3.39 -5.07
CA ARG A 28 6.41 2.97 -5.28
C ARG A 28 6.24 1.46 -5.15
N GLY A 29 7.24 0.69 -5.57
CA GLY A 29 7.28 -0.77 -5.43
C GLY A 29 7.36 -1.27 -3.98
N LEU A 30 7.77 -0.43 -3.03
CA LEU A 30 7.88 -0.79 -1.61
C LEU A 30 6.53 -0.81 -0.86
N ARG A 31 5.42 -0.44 -1.51
CA ARG A 31 4.09 -0.45 -0.89
C ARG A 31 3.76 -1.85 -0.34
N GLY A 32 3.41 -1.91 0.94
CA GLY A 32 3.08 -3.17 1.64
C GLY A 32 4.30 -4.05 1.97
N ARG A 33 5.53 -3.60 1.69
CA ARG A 33 6.75 -4.29 2.13
C ARG A 33 6.95 -4.09 3.63
N ARG A 34 7.34 -5.16 4.32
CA ARG A 34 7.62 -5.15 5.76
C ARG A 34 9.10 -5.01 6.05
N GLY A 35 9.41 -4.52 7.24
CA GLY A 35 10.78 -4.47 7.76
C GLY A 35 11.63 -3.33 7.22
N LEU A 36 11.04 -2.34 6.52
CA LEU A 36 11.78 -1.15 6.13
C LEU A 36 12.19 -0.37 7.37
N VAL A 37 13.42 0.15 7.36
CA VAL A 37 13.98 0.95 8.44
C VAL A 37 14.69 2.15 7.83
N THR A 38 14.53 3.32 8.43
CA THR A 38 15.27 4.53 8.01
C THR A 38 16.73 4.43 8.45
N GLU A 39 17.59 5.27 7.87
CA GLU A 39 19.00 5.36 8.24
C GLU A 39 19.20 5.80 9.70
N GLU A 40 18.19 6.45 10.29
CA GLU A 40 18.10 6.83 11.70
C GLU A 40 17.52 5.72 12.59
N GLY A 41 17.30 4.51 12.05
CA GLY A 41 16.85 3.34 12.80
C GLY A 41 15.34 3.29 13.08
N GLN A 42 14.54 4.15 12.45
CA GLN A 42 13.10 4.17 12.66
C GLN A 42 12.40 3.14 11.78
N PRO A 43 11.49 2.28 12.31
CA PRO A 43 10.70 1.38 11.49
C PRO A 43 9.79 2.17 10.56
N LEU A 44 9.61 1.67 9.33
CA LEU A 44 8.87 2.31 8.26
C LEU A 44 7.92 1.31 7.57
N GLU A 45 6.70 1.75 7.26
CA GLU A 45 5.77 1.05 6.37
C GLU A 45 5.16 2.04 5.38
N VAL A 46 5.15 1.65 4.09
CA VAL A 46 4.57 2.45 3.01
C VAL A 46 3.12 2.05 2.79
N ILE A 47 2.18 2.88 3.24
CA ILE A 47 0.73 2.67 3.07
C ILE A 47 0.30 3.18 1.69
N TYR A 48 0.72 4.40 1.36
CA TYR A 48 0.53 5.03 0.06
C TYR A 48 1.79 5.83 -0.32
N PRO A 49 2.45 5.51 -1.44
CA PRO A 49 3.74 6.11 -1.79
C PRO A 49 3.65 7.58 -2.23
N GLY A 50 2.45 8.12 -2.41
CA GLY A 50 2.24 9.47 -2.93
C GLY A 50 2.00 9.50 -4.44
N ARG A 51 1.47 10.62 -4.93
CA ARG A 51 1.33 10.94 -6.36
C ARG A 51 2.45 11.88 -6.79
N SER A 52 2.79 11.88 -8.08
CA SER A 52 3.73 12.86 -8.63
C SER A 52 3.21 14.28 -8.38
N SER A 53 4.13 15.19 -8.02
CA SER A 53 3.82 16.61 -7.94
C SER A 53 3.62 17.20 -9.34
N ASP A 54 2.66 18.11 -9.49
CA ASP A 54 2.35 18.81 -10.73
C ASP A 54 3.04 20.19 -10.82
N GLY A 55 3.90 20.53 -9.84
CA GLY A 55 4.50 21.86 -9.70
C GLY A 55 5.82 21.86 -8.94
N ALA A 56 6.30 23.05 -8.56
CA ALA A 56 7.51 23.22 -7.79
C ALA A 56 7.35 22.70 -6.35
N GLY A 57 8.40 22.04 -5.83
CA GLY A 57 8.43 21.44 -4.50
C GLY A 57 8.92 20.00 -4.58
N ALA A 58 8.51 19.19 -3.61
CA ALA A 58 8.96 17.81 -3.52
C ALA A 58 8.44 16.91 -4.65
N ASP A 59 9.17 15.84 -4.95
CA ASP A 59 8.86 14.94 -6.10
C ASP A 59 7.49 14.26 -5.99
N LEU A 60 7.10 13.87 -4.78
CA LEU A 60 5.82 13.20 -4.51
C LEU A 60 5.04 13.91 -3.40
N VAL A 61 3.73 14.02 -3.59
CA VAL A 61 2.80 14.64 -2.63
C VAL A 61 1.72 13.65 -2.17
N ASP A 62 1.06 14.00 -1.06
CA ASP A 62 -0.02 13.22 -0.45
C ASP A 62 0.36 11.79 -0.04
N ALA A 63 1.64 11.50 0.18
CA ALA A 63 2.12 10.21 0.67
C ALA A 63 1.62 9.94 2.09
N VAL A 64 1.42 8.65 2.40
CA VAL A 64 1.03 8.17 3.74
C VAL A 64 1.95 7.04 4.14
N ILE A 65 2.66 7.23 5.25
CA ILE A 65 3.61 6.24 5.80
C ILE A 65 3.35 6.06 7.30
N LEU A 66 3.65 4.88 7.81
CA LEU A 66 3.79 4.64 9.24
C LEU A 66 5.29 4.68 9.57
N SER A 67 5.73 5.62 10.40
CA SER A 67 7.15 5.79 10.74
C SER A 67 7.31 5.98 12.25
N GLY A 68 8.14 5.14 12.89
CA GLY A 68 8.31 5.18 14.34
C GLY A 68 7.00 4.93 15.13
N GLY A 69 6.03 4.22 14.53
CA GLY A 69 4.71 3.99 15.12
C GLY A 69 3.69 5.11 14.91
N ALA A 70 4.05 6.23 14.28
CA ALA A 70 3.14 7.33 13.98
C ALA A 70 2.74 7.35 12.50
N LEU A 71 1.45 7.51 12.24
CA LEU A 71 0.93 7.71 10.88
C LEU A 71 1.24 9.14 10.42
N LYS A 72 2.00 9.29 9.35
CA LYS A 72 2.39 10.59 8.78
C LYS A 72 1.81 10.74 7.37
N LYS A 73 1.26 11.92 7.09
CA LYS A 73 0.84 12.34 5.75
C LYS A 73 1.67 13.55 5.32
N GLY A 74 2.18 13.54 4.10
CA GLY A 74 3.00 14.63 3.59
C GLY A 74 3.66 14.30 2.25
N ALA A 75 4.77 14.97 1.97
CA ALA A 75 5.52 14.82 0.74
C ALA A 75 6.74 13.90 0.90
N ILE A 76 7.25 13.38 -0.21
CA ILE A 76 8.48 12.59 -0.28
C ILE A 76 9.40 13.29 -1.27
N GLU A 77 10.62 13.57 -0.84
CA GLU A 77 11.68 14.07 -1.74
C GLU A 77 12.60 12.93 -2.14
N VAL A 78 13.03 12.92 -3.39
CA VAL A 78 13.87 11.87 -3.97
C VAL A 78 15.17 12.44 -4.50
N HIS A 79 16.29 11.80 -4.15
CA HIS A 79 17.59 12.13 -4.73
C HIS A 79 18.41 10.88 -5.02
N THR A 80 19.39 10.98 -5.91
CA THR A 80 20.38 9.89 -6.08
C THR A 80 21.24 9.72 -4.82
N ARG A 81 21.55 10.83 -4.14
CA ARG A 81 22.42 10.90 -2.94
C ARG A 81 21.78 11.73 -1.84
N ALA A 82 22.03 11.38 -0.58
CA ALA A 82 21.54 12.12 0.59
C ALA A 82 22.04 13.57 0.65
N SER A 83 23.28 13.81 0.23
CA SER A 83 23.86 15.14 0.07
C SER A 83 23.04 16.09 -0.83
N GLY A 84 22.20 15.54 -1.73
CA GLY A 84 21.29 16.28 -2.62
C GLY A 84 20.37 17.26 -1.89
N TRP A 85 19.94 16.93 -0.67
CA TRP A 85 19.08 17.79 0.14
C TRP A 85 19.70 19.16 0.42
N TRP A 86 21.01 19.20 0.69
CA TRP A 86 21.71 20.45 0.98
C TRP A 86 22.18 21.15 -0.29
N SER A 87 22.68 20.40 -1.28
CA SER A 87 23.17 20.99 -2.53
C SER A 87 22.06 21.68 -3.34
N HIS A 88 20.82 21.19 -3.25
CA HIS A 88 19.66 21.84 -3.88
C HIS A 88 19.03 22.94 -3.01
N GLY A 89 19.48 23.11 -1.77
CA GLY A 89 19.00 24.18 -0.89
C GLY A 89 17.69 23.89 -0.17
N HIS A 90 17.16 22.67 -0.23
CA HIS A 90 15.86 22.30 0.35
C HIS A 90 15.76 22.54 1.86
N HIS A 91 16.87 22.37 2.58
CA HIS A 91 16.98 22.71 4.01
C HIS A 91 16.72 24.19 4.35
N ARG A 92 16.62 25.08 3.35
CA ARG A 92 16.34 26.52 3.49
C ARG A 92 15.06 26.93 2.76
N ASP A 93 14.37 25.99 2.13
CA ASP A 93 13.21 26.27 1.31
C ASP A 93 11.93 25.79 2.02
N PRO A 94 11.04 26.73 2.42
CA PRO A 94 9.83 26.38 3.15
C PRO A 94 8.84 25.53 2.34
N SER A 95 8.97 25.47 1.00
CA SER A 95 8.15 24.58 0.17
C SER A 95 8.38 23.09 0.48
N TYR A 96 9.51 22.74 1.10
CA TYR A 96 9.84 21.38 1.50
C TYR A 96 9.45 21.06 2.96
N ASN A 97 8.86 22.02 3.70
CA ASN A 97 8.45 21.78 5.09
C ASN A 97 7.33 20.72 5.23
N GLN A 98 6.70 20.30 4.13
CA GLN A 98 5.75 19.18 4.11
C GLN A 98 6.39 17.82 3.86
N VAL A 99 7.70 17.75 3.60
CA VAL A 99 8.41 16.49 3.40
C VAL A 99 8.43 15.72 4.71
N ILE A 100 8.05 14.44 4.64
CA ILE A 100 8.00 13.53 5.80
C ILE A 100 9.04 12.41 5.72
N LEU A 101 9.68 12.24 4.57
CA LEU A 101 10.72 11.25 4.31
C LEU A 101 11.58 11.70 3.13
N HIS A 102 12.90 11.55 3.26
CA HIS A 102 13.84 11.70 2.16
C HIS A 102 14.23 10.32 1.64
N VAL A 103 13.90 10.01 0.39
CA VAL A 103 14.24 8.72 -0.23
C VAL A 103 15.44 8.91 -1.14
N VAL A 104 16.45 8.08 -0.97
CA VAL A 104 17.68 8.16 -1.76
C VAL A 104 18.09 6.81 -2.32
N TYR A 105 18.83 6.81 -3.42
CA TYR A 105 19.50 5.57 -3.82
C TYR A 105 20.60 5.22 -2.83
N ARG A 106 21.52 6.16 -2.57
CA ARG A 106 22.65 5.95 -1.66
C ARG A 106 22.70 7.02 -0.58
N ASN A 107 22.83 6.60 0.67
CA ASN A 107 23.12 7.52 1.76
C ASN A 107 24.62 7.81 1.85
N ASP A 108 25.04 9.00 1.44
CA ASP A 108 26.43 9.47 1.46
C ASP A 108 26.71 10.53 2.55
N ARG A 109 25.76 10.74 3.46
CA ARG A 109 25.87 11.75 4.51
C ARG A 109 25.31 11.25 5.84
N ALA A 110 26.06 11.47 6.91
CA ALA A 110 25.60 11.16 8.25
C ALA A 110 24.61 12.22 8.78
N GLY A 111 23.63 11.77 9.56
CA GLY A 111 22.63 12.62 10.20
C GLY A 111 21.37 12.81 9.36
N ALA A 112 20.26 13.04 10.05
CA ALA A 112 18.96 13.23 9.45
C ALA A 112 18.88 14.60 8.75
N PRO A 113 18.27 14.69 7.55
CA PRO A 113 17.98 15.98 6.93
C PRO A 113 17.12 16.86 7.83
N VAL A 114 17.39 18.16 7.77
CA VAL A 114 16.68 19.19 8.52
C VAL A 114 15.91 20.06 7.54
N LEU A 115 14.65 20.30 7.85
CA LEU A 115 13.73 21.19 7.16
C LEU A 115 14.02 22.64 7.55
N GLU A 116 13.54 23.58 6.75
CA GLU A 116 13.69 25.00 7.05
C GLU A 116 13.05 25.38 8.40
N ASN A 117 11.92 24.78 8.75
CA ASN A 117 11.23 25.00 10.03
C ASN A 117 11.89 24.31 11.24
N GLY A 118 13.09 23.73 11.09
CA GLY A 118 13.82 23.02 12.14
C GLY A 118 13.35 21.58 12.39
N GLY A 119 12.32 21.10 11.68
CA GLY A 119 11.91 19.70 11.71
C GLY A 119 12.98 18.79 11.13
N SER A 120 13.07 17.55 11.62
CA SER A 120 13.97 16.53 11.07
C SER A 120 13.16 15.43 10.39
N ILE A 121 13.64 14.99 9.23
CA ILE A 121 13.01 13.93 8.43
C ILE A 121 13.91 12.71 8.38
N GLY A 122 13.31 11.52 8.32
CA GLY A 122 14.07 10.28 8.16
C GLY A 122 14.56 10.10 6.74
N THR A 123 15.63 9.32 6.58
CA THR A 123 16.22 8.96 5.28
C THR A 123 16.01 7.48 4.99
N LEU A 124 15.56 7.12 3.79
CA LEU A 124 15.52 5.74 3.33
C LEU A 124 16.48 5.55 2.15
N ALA A 125 17.52 4.73 2.33
CA ALA A 125 18.47 4.38 1.27
C ALA A 125 18.05 3.09 0.55
N LEU A 126 17.77 3.17 -0.76
CA LEU A 126 17.26 2.06 -1.56
C LEU A 126 18.33 1.07 -2.02
N ASP A 127 19.61 1.43 -1.99
CA ASP A 127 20.71 0.48 -2.26
C ASP A 127 20.72 -0.72 -1.29
N ARG A 128 20.15 -0.55 -0.09
CA ARG A 128 19.89 -1.61 0.90
C ARG A 128 18.61 -2.40 0.66
N TRP A 129 17.74 -1.90 -0.21
CA TRP A 129 16.42 -2.46 -0.49
C TRP A 129 16.29 -2.66 -2.00
N PRO A 130 16.97 -3.68 -2.58
CA PRO A 130 16.85 -3.96 -4.00
C PRO A 130 15.36 -4.06 -4.34
N ALA A 131 15.00 -3.51 -5.50
CA ALA A 131 13.65 -3.59 -6.03
C ALA A 131 13.23 -5.06 -5.97
N GLY A 132 12.39 -5.39 -5.00
CA GLY A 132 11.74 -6.68 -4.98
C GLY A 132 10.79 -6.73 -6.17
N PRO A 133 10.31 -7.92 -6.57
CA PRO A 133 9.16 -7.96 -7.46
C PRO A 133 8.10 -6.99 -6.92
N PRO A 134 7.46 -6.17 -7.79
CA PRO A 134 6.39 -5.29 -7.36
C PRO A 134 5.47 -6.11 -6.47
N ALA A 135 5.16 -5.63 -5.26
CA ALA A 135 4.17 -6.31 -4.44
C ALA A 135 2.97 -6.62 -5.34
N ASP A 136 2.41 -7.83 -5.22
CA ASP A 136 1.22 -8.32 -5.94
C ASP A 136 -0.05 -7.50 -5.63
N GLY A 137 0.08 -6.18 -5.48
CA GLY A 137 -0.96 -5.21 -5.77
C GLY A 137 -1.29 -5.36 -7.24
N GLY A 138 -2.07 -6.41 -7.53
CA GLY A 138 -2.55 -6.77 -8.85
C GLY A 138 -2.91 -5.53 -9.61
N VAL A 139 -2.50 -5.49 -10.88
CA VAL A 139 -2.66 -4.37 -11.79
C VAL A 139 -3.99 -3.68 -11.51
N LEU A 140 -3.94 -2.53 -10.82
CA LEU A 140 -5.14 -1.75 -10.58
C LEU A 140 -5.60 -1.33 -11.97
N PRO A 141 -6.81 -1.68 -12.41
CA PRO A 141 -7.27 -1.38 -13.77
C PRO A 141 -7.19 0.11 -14.10
N CYS A 142 -7.30 0.97 -13.07
CA CYS A 142 -7.15 2.41 -13.17
C CYS A 142 -5.70 2.89 -13.32
N ARG A 143 -4.68 2.10 -12.95
CA ARG A 143 -3.25 2.47 -13.10
C ARG A 143 -2.83 2.53 -14.57
N GLN A 144 -3.48 1.77 -15.42
CA GLN A 144 -3.26 1.76 -16.87
C GLN A 144 -4.24 2.67 -17.63
N ALA A 145 -5.16 3.34 -16.92
CA ALA A 145 -6.15 4.19 -17.55
C ALA A 145 -5.52 5.53 -17.96
N PRO A 146 -5.55 5.92 -19.24
CA PRO A 146 -5.04 7.23 -19.66
C PRO A 146 -5.90 8.35 -19.07
N PRO A 147 -5.29 9.43 -18.52
CA PRO A 147 -6.04 10.58 -18.05
C PRO A 147 -6.78 11.26 -19.21
N GLY A 148 -7.93 11.87 -18.93
CA GLY A 148 -8.72 12.60 -19.93
C GLY A 148 -10.24 12.40 -19.80
N PRO A 149 -11.02 12.90 -20.77
CA PRO A 149 -12.50 12.85 -20.76
C PRO A 149 -13.08 11.43 -20.64
N GLN A 150 -12.30 10.41 -21.00
CA GLN A 150 -12.65 9.00 -20.89
C GLN A 150 -12.56 8.43 -19.46
N LEU A 151 -11.88 9.11 -18.54
CA LEU A 151 -11.60 8.58 -17.19
C LEU A 151 -12.87 8.22 -16.40
N PRO A 152 -13.95 9.03 -16.38
CA PRO A 152 -15.20 8.65 -15.70
C PRO A 152 -15.77 7.34 -16.23
N ARG A 153 -15.75 7.13 -17.56
CA ARG A 153 -16.26 5.89 -18.18
C ARG A 153 -15.42 4.67 -17.80
N ILE A 154 -14.11 4.84 -17.70
CA ILE A 154 -13.20 3.76 -17.28
C ILE A 154 -13.45 3.41 -15.80
N ILE A 155 -13.60 4.42 -14.93
CA ILE A 155 -13.95 4.23 -13.52
C ILE A 155 -15.30 3.50 -13.40
N ASP A 156 -16.32 3.93 -14.13
CA ASP A 156 -17.65 3.29 -14.12
C ASP A 156 -17.57 1.83 -14.54
N ARG A 157 -16.84 1.54 -15.62
CA ARG A 157 -16.66 0.16 -16.10
C ARG A 157 -15.95 -0.70 -15.06
N CYS A 158 -14.87 -0.19 -14.46
CA CYS A 158 -14.12 -0.93 -13.44
C CYS A 158 -14.92 -1.11 -12.15
N GLY A 159 -15.67 -0.08 -11.74
CA GLY A 159 -16.59 -0.12 -10.60
C GLY A 159 -17.69 -1.16 -10.81
N ARG A 160 -18.33 -1.16 -11.98
CA ARG A 160 -19.34 -2.17 -12.37
C ARG A 160 -18.76 -3.58 -12.38
N ALA A 161 -17.56 -3.78 -12.92
CA ALA A 161 -16.92 -5.09 -12.93
C ALA A 161 -16.71 -5.62 -11.50
N ARG A 162 -16.12 -4.79 -10.61
CA ARG A 162 -15.93 -5.13 -9.19
C ARG A 162 -17.25 -5.39 -8.47
N PHE A 163 -18.28 -4.57 -8.73
CA PHE A 163 -19.60 -4.75 -8.15
C PHE A 163 -20.23 -6.07 -8.58
N LEU A 164 -20.18 -6.40 -9.88
CA LEU A 164 -20.74 -7.63 -10.42
C LEU A 164 -20.02 -8.89 -9.91
N GLU A 165 -18.70 -8.83 -9.76
CA GLU A 165 -17.93 -9.89 -9.12
C GLU A 165 -18.39 -10.14 -7.68
N HIS A 166 -18.56 -9.05 -6.91
CA HIS A 166 -19.06 -9.13 -5.54
C HIS A 166 -20.49 -9.69 -5.47
N ALA A 167 -21.37 -9.21 -6.35
CA ALA A 167 -22.75 -9.68 -6.45
C ALA A 167 -22.83 -11.15 -6.86
N ALA A 168 -21.98 -11.61 -7.79
CA ALA A 168 -21.91 -13.01 -8.20
C ALA A 168 -21.55 -13.93 -7.03
N ARG A 169 -20.62 -13.49 -6.18
CA ARG A 169 -20.25 -14.22 -4.97
C ARG A 169 -21.40 -14.36 -3.98
N PHE A 170 -22.15 -13.28 -3.72
CA PHE A 170 -23.35 -13.35 -2.89
C PHE A 170 -24.42 -14.24 -3.52
N ARG A 171 -24.63 -14.14 -4.84
CA ARG A 171 -25.58 -15.00 -5.54
C ARG A 171 -25.22 -16.48 -5.41
N ALA A 172 -23.95 -16.85 -5.49
CA ALA A 172 -23.50 -18.22 -5.24
C ALA A 172 -23.78 -18.64 -3.78
N GLY A 173 -23.38 -17.84 -2.80
CA GLY A 173 -23.65 -18.13 -1.39
C GLY A 173 -25.13 -18.26 -1.05
N ILE A 174 -26.00 -17.43 -1.65
CA ILE A 174 -27.46 -17.52 -1.50
C ILE A 174 -27.98 -18.85 -2.04
N LYS A 175 -27.46 -19.32 -3.18
CA LYS A 175 -27.84 -20.62 -3.75
C LYS A 175 -27.39 -21.79 -2.86
N ASP A 176 -26.20 -21.70 -2.28
CA ASP A 176 -25.61 -22.80 -1.51
C ASP A 176 -26.15 -22.91 -0.08
N ALA A 177 -26.40 -21.77 0.58
CA ALA A 177 -26.69 -21.73 2.02
C ALA A 177 -27.92 -20.89 2.39
N GLY A 178 -28.56 -20.24 1.41
CA GLY A 178 -29.70 -19.35 1.62
C GLY A 178 -29.32 -17.90 1.91
N PRO A 179 -30.30 -16.97 1.84
CA PRO A 179 -30.04 -15.54 1.89
C PRO A 179 -29.53 -15.03 3.23
N GLY A 180 -30.06 -15.54 4.35
CA GLY A 180 -29.63 -15.13 5.70
C GLY A 180 -28.19 -15.50 5.98
N GLU A 181 -27.80 -16.75 5.68
CA GLU A 181 -26.45 -17.25 5.89
C GLU A 181 -25.44 -16.52 4.99
N ALA A 182 -25.77 -16.31 3.72
CA ALA A 182 -24.92 -15.56 2.80
C ALA A 182 -24.70 -14.11 3.25
N LEU A 183 -25.75 -13.45 3.76
CA LEU A 183 -25.66 -12.10 4.31
C LEU A 183 -24.79 -12.07 5.57
N TYR A 184 -25.01 -13.00 6.50
CA TYR A 184 -24.24 -13.13 7.74
C TYR A 184 -22.74 -13.28 7.47
N GLN A 185 -22.37 -14.23 6.60
CA GLN A 185 -20.97 -14.44 6.24
C GLN A 185 -20.36 -13.20 5.55
N GLY A 186 -21.14 -12.51 4.73
CA GLY A 186 -20.73 -11.25 4.10
C GLY A 186 -20.46 -10.13 5.10
N ILE A 187 -21.33 -9.97 6.11
CA ILE A 187 -21.15 -8.99 7.19
C ILE A 187 -19.91 -9.35 8.02
N MET A 188 -19.76 -10.60 8.41
CA MET A 188 -18.60 -11.06 9.19
C MET A 188 -17.29 -10.81 8.45
N GLU A 189 -17.22 -11.18 7.18
CA GLU A 189 -16.06 -10.92 6.35
C GLU A 189 -15.73 -9.42 6.24
N ALA A 190 -16.75 -8.55 6.14
CA ALA A 190 -16.56 -7.09 6.10
C ALA A 190 -16.04 -6.54 7.43
N LEU A 191 -16.56 -7.02 8.57
CA LEU A 191 -16.10 -6.64 9.91
C LEU A 191 -14.65 -7.05 10.20
N GLY A 192 -14.12 -8.04 9.48
CA GLY A 192 -12.72 -8.42 9.58
C GLY A 192 -11.73 -7.36 9.03
N TYR A 193 -12.20 -6.39 8.24
CA TYR A 193 -11.36 -5.43 7.52
C TYR A 193 -10.20 -6.12 6.75
N ALA A 194 -9.24 -5.36 6.21
CA ALA A 194 -8.10 -5.93 5.49
C ALA A 194 -7.31 -7.02 6.26
N PRO A 195 -6.99 -6.86 7.57
CA PRO A 195 -6.15 -7.85 8.26
C PRO A 195 -6.90 -9.15 8.62
N ASN A 196 -8.21 -9.09 8.91
CA ASN A 196 -8.94 -10.23 9.47
C ASN A 196 -10.11 -10.71 8.60
N ARG A 197 -10.18 -10.25 7.34
CA ARG A 197 -11.21 -10.66 6.36
C ARG A 197 -11.40 -12.18 6.30
N ARG A 198 -10.29 -12.93 6.11
CA ARG A 198 -10.29 -14.40 6.02
C ARG A 198 -10.62 -15.07 7.37
N PRO A 199 -9.97 -14.69 8.49
CA PRO A 199 -10.34 -15.18 9.81
C PRO A 199 -11.83 -15.04 10.15
N PHE A 200 -12.43 -13.88 9.89
CA PHE A 200 -13.84 -13.65 10.20
C PHE A 200 -14.79 -14.44 9.30
N LEU A 201 -14.46 -14.60 8.02
CA LEU A 201 -15.23 -15.47 7.13
C LEU A 201 -15.15 -16.93 7.59
N GLU A 202 -13.99 -17.41 7.99
CA GLU A 202 -13.83 -18.76 8.53
C GLU A 202 -14.59 -18.95 9.85
N LEU A 203 -14.59 -17.94 10.72
CA LEU A 203 -15.39 -17.95 11.94
C LEU A 203 -16.89 -18.07 11.62
N SER A 204 -17.40 -17.30 10.66
CA SER A 204 -18.81 -17.38 10.26
C SER A 204 -19.21 -18.74 9.69
N ARG A 205 -18.29 -19.47 9.05
CA ARG A 205 -18.55 -20.83 8.56
C ARG A 205 -18.60 -21.86 9.69
N ARG A 206 -17.81 -21.66 10.74
CA ARG A 206 -17.77 -22.52 11.92
C ARG A 206 -18.92 -22.24 12.89
N LEU A 207 -19.41 -21.01 12.89
CA LEU A 207 -20.54 -20.55 13.70
C LEU A 207 -21.65 -20.04 12.77
N PRO A 208 -22.37 -20.94 12.06
CA PRO A 208 -23.38 -20.55 11.10
C PRO A 208 -24.53 -19.79 11.77
N LEU A 209 -25.26 -18.98 11.00
CA LEU A 209 -26.33 -18.11 11.50
C LEU A 209 -27.37 -18.87 12.32
N ARG A 210 -27.76 -20.08 11.88
CA ARG A 210 -28.71 -20.93 12.60
C ARG A 210 -28.27 -21.27 14.04
N ALA A 211 -26.97 -21.41 14.28
CA ALA A 211 -26.44 -21.72 15.60
C ALA A 211 -26.53 -20.50 16.53
N LEU A 212 -26.30 -19.30 16.00
CA LEU A 212 -26.50 -18.05 16.72
C LEU A 212 -27.98 -17.81 17.03
N GLU A 213 -28.87 -18.08 16.08
CA GLU A 213 -30.32 -17.94 16.28
C GLU A 213 -30.86 -18.92 17.32
N ALA A 214 -30.34 -20.16 17.36
CA ALA A 214 -30.70 -21.14 18.39
C ALA A 214 -30.22 -20.70 19.78
N ALA A 215 -28.98 -20.21 19.88
CA ALA A 215 -28.42 -19.69 21.12
C ALA A 215 -29.20 -18.47 21.65
N GLY A 216 -29.58 -17.54 20.75
CA GLY A 216 -30.40 -16.38 21.10
C GLY A 216 -31.80 -16.74 21.62
N ARG A 217 -32.31 -17.93 21.28
CA ARG A 217 -33.58 -18.49 21.78
C ARG A 217 -33.40 -19.35 23.05
N GLY A 218 -32.19 -19.42 23.61
CA GLY A 218 -31.89 -20.20 24.81
C GLY A 218 -31.83 -21.72 24.59
N GLN A 219 -31.71 -22.19 23.33
CA GLN A 219 -31.56 -23.62 23.06
C GLN A 219 -30.11 -24.08 23.29
N PRO A 220 -29.90 -25.26 23.90
CA PRO A 220 -28.55 -25.76 24.16
C PRO A 220 -27.79 -26.03 22.86
N PRO A 221 -26.46 -25.85 22.84
CA PRO A 221 -25.62 -26.06 21.67
C PRO A 221 -25.52 -27.56 21.36
N GLY A 222 -26.53 -28.10 20.67
CA GLY A 222 -26.59 -29.53 20.34
C GLY A 222 -27.52 -29.89 19.18
N ALA A 223 -28.49 -29.04 18.82
CA ALA A 223 -29.46 -29.38 17.77
C ALA A 223 -29.08 -28.86 16.36
N ALA A 224 -28.17 -27.88 16.23
CA ALA A 224 -27.88 -27.18 14.97
C ALA A 224 -26.42 -27.30 14.46
N ALA A 225 -25.57 -28.01 15.20
CA ALA A 225 -24.12 -28.03 15.01
C ALA A 225 -23.60 -29.39 14.51
N GLU A 226 -24.11 -29.89 13.37
CA GLU A 226 -23.18 -30.57 12.47
C GLU A 226 -22.28 -29.50 11.87
N VAL A 227 -21.17 -29.24 12.57
CA VAL A 227 -20.03 -28.52 12.03
C VAL A 227 -19.55 -29.33 10.84
N ARG A 228 -19.92 -28.93 9.62
CA ARG A 228 -19.36 -29.52 8.41
C ARG A 228 -17.86 -29.32 8.50
N ARG A 229 -17.11 -30.40 8.75
CA ARG A 229 -15.65 -30.37 8.68
C ARG A 229 -15.28 -29.84 7.30
N PRO A 230 -14.41 -28.82 7.19
CA PRO A 230 -13.91 -28.41 5.89
C PRO A 230 -13.24 -29.62 5.22
N PRO A 231 -13.36 -29.79 3.89
CA PRO A 231 -12.57 -30.80 3.19
C PRO A 231 -11.10 -30.57 3.52
N ALA A 232 -10.38 -31.66 3.83
CA ALA A 232 -9.00 -31.60 4.27
C ALA A 232 -8.18 -30.70 3.34
N ALA A 233 -7.57 -29.66 3.89
CA ALA A 233 -6.63 -28.83 3.16
C ALA A 233 -5.55 -29.74 2.59
N GLU A 234 -5.43 -29.72 1.26
CA GLU A 234 -4.37 -30.39 0.52
C GLU A 234 -3.04 -29.89 1.09
N ARG A 235 -2.31 -30.79 1.74
CA ARG A 235 -1.01 -30.48 2.36
C ARG A 235 -0.09 -30.05 1.23
N VAL A 236 0.18 -28.75 1.15
CA VAL A 236 1.32 -28.23 0.38
C VAL A 236 2.56 -28.88 0.99
N ARG A 237 3.15 -29.82 0.25
CA ARG A 237 4.42 -30.43 0.63
C ARG A 237 5.49 -29.33 0.57
N PRO A 238 6.43 -29.28 1.54
CA PRO A 238 7.56 -28.37 1.44
C PRO A 238 8.38 -28.76 0.20
N VAL A 239 8.66 -27.77 -0.65
CA VAL A 239 9.67 -27.88 -1.70
C VAL A 239 11.02 -27.98 -0.98
N THR A 240 11.61 -29.18 -1.00
CA THR A 240 13.03 -29.41 -0.74
C THR A 240 13.84 -29.00 -1.95
#